data_AF-A0A8H6SZ52-F1
#
_entry.id   AF-A0A8H6SZ52-F1
#
_cell.length_a   1.000
_cell.length_b   1.000
_cell.length_c   1.000
_cell.angle_alpha   90.00
_cell.angle_beta   90.00
_cell.angle_gamma   90.00
#
_symmetry.space_group_name_H-M   'P 1'
#
loop_
_entity.id
_entity.type
_entity.pdbx_description
1 polymer ?
#
loop_
_entity_poly.entity_id
_entity_poly.type
_entity_poly.pdbx_seq_one_letter_code
_entity_poly.pdbx_strand_id
1 'polypeptide(L)'
;MAFFKTPAPADLTKPMSRWSDAPIPTCNFADQNMLLGAGMVIFQEETDKIVVCYEQKKHYWFFPKGRKDIGESLEQTALREAYEEVRSASRSLSYAH
;
A
#
# COMPACT_ATOMS: atom_id res chain seq x y z
N MET A 1 -16.55 3.73 20.40
CA MET A 1 -16.21 2.30 20.22
C MET A 1 -16.87 1.80 18.95
N ALA A 2 -16.10 1.71 17.85
CA ALA A 2 -16.60 1.10 16.62
C ALA A 2 -16.38 -0.42 16.75
N PHE A 3 -17.47 -1.18 16.77
CA PHE A 3 -17.40 -2.63 16.64
C PHE A 3 -16.99 -2.94 15.21
N PHE A 4 -15.72 -3.29 15.00
CA PHE A 4 -15.30 -3.93 13.76
C PHE A 4 -16.02 -5.28 13.70
N LYS A 5 -17.09 -5.35 12.90
CA LYS A 5 -17.70 -6.61 12.52
C LYS A 5 -16.60 -7.41 11.85
N THR A 6 -16.30 -8.60 12.38
CA THR A 6 -15.40 -9.54 11.72
C THR A 6 -15.88 -9.65 10.27
N PRO A 7 -15.02 -9.41 9.26
CA PRO A 7 -15.43 -9.57 7.88
C PRO A 7 -15.99 -10.98 7.71
N ALA A 8 -17.09 -11.10 6.96
CA ALA A 8 -17.64 -12.40 6.64
C ALA A 8 -16.52 -13.29 6.04
N PRO A 9 -16.49 -14.59 6.36
CA PRO A 9 -15.49 -15.49 5.79
C PRO A 9 -15.51 -15.34 4.27
N ALA A 10 -14.32 -15.19 3.67
CA ALA A 10 -14.20 -15.07 2.22
C ALA A 10 -14.89 -16.27 1.56
N ASP A 11 -15.74 -16.02 0.56
CA ASP A 11 -16.38 -17.07 -0.20
C ASP A 11 -15.33 -17.83 -1.01
N LEU A 12 -14.95 -19.00 -0.50
CA LEU A 12 -13.91 -19.87 -1.06
C LEU A 12 -14.31 -20.51 -2.39
N THR A 13 -15.59 -20.40 -2.77
CA THR A 13 -16.11 -20.97 -4.01
C THR A 13 -16.00 -20.01 -5.19
N LYS A 14 -15.62 -18.75 -4.95
CA LYS A 14 -15.49 -17.75 -6.01
C LYS A 14 -14.29 -18.10 -6.90
N PRO A 15 -14.51 -18.34 -8.21
CA PRO A 15 -13.41 -18.62 -9.13
C PRO A 15 -12.50 -17.40 -9.20
N MET A 16 -11.24 -17.58 -8.83
CA MET A 16 -10.23 -16.53 -8.98
C MET A 16 -9.69 -16.49 -10.40
N SER A 17 -8.89 -15.46 -10.71
CA SER A 17 -8.27 -15.37 -12.03
C SER A 17 -7.40 -16.60 -12.31
N ARG A 18 -7.14 -16.91 -13.59
CA ARG A 18 -6.23 -18.00 -13.99
C ARG A 18 -4.81 -17.90 -13.40
N TRP A 19 -4.46 -16.75 -12.82
CA TRP A 19 -3.16 -16.45 -12.22
C TRP A 19 -3.19 -16.50 -10.68
N SER A 20 -4.27 -17.01 -10.08
CA SER A 20 -4.50 -16.93 -8.64
C SER A 20 -5.02 -18.27 -8.11
N ASP A 21 -4.35 -18.81 -7.11
CA ASP A 21 -4.81 -19.99 -6.37
C ASP A 21 -5.91 -19.63 -5.38
N ALA A 22 -6.90 -20.51 -5.19
CA ALA A 22 -8.04 -20.26 -4.30
C ALA A 22 -7.64 -19.68 -2.93
N PRO A 23 -8.44 -18.78 -2.33
CA PRO A 23 -8.11 -18.17 -1.04
C PRO A 23 -7.92 -19.24 0.03
N ILE A 24 -6.79 -19.24 0.74
CA ILE A 24 -6.56 -20.17 1.85
C ILE A 24 -7.13 -19.52 3.13
N PRO A 25 -8.11 -20.15 3.81
CA PRO A 25 -8.72 -19.57 5.02
C PRO A 25 -7.71 -19.48 6.16
N THR A 26 -7.60 -18.30 6.80
CA THR A 26 -6.79 -18.08 8.02
C THR A 26 -5.39 -18.69 7.96
N CYS A 27 -4.67 -18.50 6.85
CA CYS A 27 -3.30 -18.96 6.71
C CYS A 27 -2.29 -17.87 7.06
N ASN A 28 -1.23 -18.28 7.76
CA ASN A 28 -0.03 -17.47 7.90
C ASN A 28 0.99 -17.97 6.86
N PHE A 29 1.41 -17.09 5.96
CA PHE A 29 2.56 -17.35 5.11
C PHE A 29 3.81 -17.01 5.91
N ALA A 30 4.51 -18.05 6.39
CA ALA A 30 5.76 -17.90 7.10
C ALA A 30 6.91 -18.11 6.12
N ASP A 31 7.57 -17.03 5.73
CA ASP A 31 8.88 -17.06 5.08
C ASP A 31 9.83 -16.22 5.91
N GLN A 32 11.00 -16.77 6.22
CA GLN A 32 12.05 -16.09 6.98
C GLN A 32 12.56 -14.84 6.26
N ASN A 33 12.32 -14.74 4.95
CA ASN A 33 12.69 -13.61 4.10
C ASN A 33 11.46 -12.78 3.65
N MET A 34 10.28 -13.01 4.23
CA MET A 34 9.10 -12.21 3.89
C MET A 34 9.28 -10.77 4.37
N LEU A 35 9.39 -9.84 3.42
CA LEU A 35 9.35 -8.42 3.71
C LEU A 35 7.91 -7.93 3.67
N LEU A 36 7.42 -7.44 4.80
CA LEU A 36 6.13 -6.79 4.89
C LEU A 36 6.29 -5.30 4.55
N GLY A 37 5.38 -4.79 3.73
CA GLY A 37 5.31 -3.38 3.38
C GLY A 37 3.86 -2.91 3.36
N ALA A 38 3.68 -1.60 3.44
CA ALA A 38 2.38 -0.94 3.35
C ALA A 38 2.48 0.27 2.43
N GLY A 39 1.34 0.69 1.89
CA GLY A 39 1.23 1.86 1.03
C GLY A 39 -0.15 2.47 1.11
N MET A 40 -0.31 3.65 0.51
CA MET A 40 -1.51 4.46 0.62
C MET A 40 -2.02 4.89 -0.75
N VAL A 41 -3.34 4.88 -0.93
CA VAL A 41 -4.00 5.56 -2.04
C VAL A 41 -4.64 6.82 -1.47
N ILE A 42 -4.19 7.97 -1.94
CA ILE A 42 -4.68 9.28 -1.49
C ILE A 42 -5.64 9.81 -2.55
N PHE A 43 -6.87 10.08 -2.13
CA PHE A 43 -7.92 10.66 -2.97
C PHE A 43 -7.98 12.17 -2.74
N GLN A 44 -8.01 12.93 -3.84
CA GLN A 44 -8.31 14.37 -3.82
C GLN A 44 -9.76 14.55 -4.30
N GLU A 45 -10.67 14.69 -3.35
CA GLU A 45 -12.12 14.74 -3.61
C GLU A 45 -12.53 15.94 -4.47
N GLU A 46 -11.83 17.07 -4.36
CA GLU A 46 -12.20 18.27 -5.13
C GLU A 46 -11.90 18.14 -6.63
N THR A 47 -10.97 17.28 -7.01
CA THR A 47 -10.53 17.13 -8.41
C THR A 47 -10.82 15.76 -8.99
N ASP A 48 -11.40 14.84 -8.20
CA ASP A 48 -11.58 13.42 -8.53
C ASP A 48 -10.29 12.74 -8.98
N LYS A 49 -9.15 13.09 -8.37
CA LYS A 49 -7.82 12.55 -8.71
C LYS A 49 -7.24 11.73 -7.58
N ILE A 50 -6.28 10.90 -7.94
CA ILE A 50 -5.44 10.14 -7.01
C ILE A 50 -4.00 10.62 -7.09
N VAL A 51 -3.31 10.60 -5.95
CA VAL A 51 -1.89 10.95 -5.89
C VAL A 51 -1.04 9.72 -6.20
N VAL A 52 -0.09 9.89 -7.12
CA VAL A 52 0.90 8.88 -7.50
C VAL A 52 2.29 9.51 -7.58
N CYS A 53 3.31 8.72 -7.28
CA CYS A 53 4.71 9.08 -7.42
C CYS A 53 5.26 8.56 -8.76
N TYR A 54 6.17 9.32 -9.37
CA TYR A 54 6.87 8.93 -10.59
C TYR A 54 8.36 8.72 -10.33
N GLU A 55 8.86 7.52 -10.63
CA GLU A 55 10.29 7.24 -10.59
C GLU A 55 10.92 7.61 -11.93
N GLN A 56 11.72 8.67 -11.94
CA GLN A 56 12.30 9.23 -13.17
C GLN A 56 13.31 8.29 -13.83
N LYS A 57 14.08 7.50 -13.07
CA LYS A 57 15.14 6.65 -13.63
C LYS A 57 14.61 5.39 -14.32
N LYS A 58 13.50 4.86 -13.79
CA LYS A 58 12.88 3.61 -14.26
C LYS A 58 11.57 3.84 -15.01
N HIS A 59 11.13 5.09 -15.11
CA HIS A 59 9.96 5.54 -15.85
C HIS A 59 8.67 4.78 -15.49
N TYR A 60 8.38 4.60 -14.21
CA TYR A 60 7.15 3.97 -13.76
C TYR A 60 6.43 4.78 -12.67
N TRP A 61 5.11 4.58 -12.61
CA TRP A 61 4.22 5.19 -11.63
C TRP A 61 3.93 4.20 -10.51
N PHE A 62 3.86 4.69 -9.28
CA PHE A 62 3.52 3.88 -8.12
C PHE A 62 2.80 4.69 -7.05
N PHE A 63 2.05 4.00 -6.20
CA PHE A 63 1.47 4.59 -5.01
C PHE A 63 2.52 4.72 -3.91
N PRO A 64 2.43 5.75 -3.06
CA PRO A 64 3.33 5.89 -1.94
C PRO A 64 3.34 4.63 -1.07
N LYS A 65 4.52 4.03 -0.89
CA LYS A 65 4.66 2.72 -0.25
C LYS A 65 6.08 2.47 0.22
N GLY A 66 6.22 1.62 1.22
CA GLY A 66 7.53 1.10 1.58
C GLY A 66 7.49 0.00 2.62
N ARG A 67 8.64 -0.23 3.24
CA ARG A 67 8.85 -1.38 4.12
C ARG A 67 8.35 -1.05 5.51
N LYS A 68 7.69 -2.01 6.13
CA LYS A 68 7.26 -1.90 7.51
C LYS A 68 8.46 -2.09 8.44
N ASP A 69 8.58 -1.19 9.42
CA ASP A 69 9.58 -1.33 10.46
C ASP A 69 9.10 -2.25 11.61
N ILE A 70 10.06 -2.78 12.37
CA ILE A 70 9.78 -3.62 13.53
C ILE A 70 9.06 -2.79 14.59
N GLY A 71 7.94 -3.31 15.11
CA GLY A 71 7.13 -2.63 16.13
C GLY A 71 6.13 -1.60 15.59
N GLU A 72 6.18 -1.25 14.30
CA GLU A 72 5.21 -0.36 13.65
C GLU A 72 3.91 -1.12 13.28
N SER A 73 2.76 -0.45 13.19
CA SER A 73 1.53 -1.01 12.58
C SER A 73 1.52 -0.80 11.06
N LEU A 74 0.65 -1.50 10.32
CA LEU A 74 0.55 -1.30 8.87
C LEU A 74 0.09 0.11 8.51
N GLU A 75 -0.81 0.69 9.30
CA GLU A 75 -1.32 2.04 9.14
C GLU A 75 -0.23 3.08 9.38
N GLN A 76 0.59 2.87 10.42
CA GLN A 76 1.73 3.74 10.72
C GLN A 76 2.77 3.70 9.59
N THR A 77 3.11 2.51 9.08
CA THR A 77 4.01 2.37 7.93
C THR A 77 3.47 3.12 6.72
N ALA A 78 2.19 2.93 6.37
CA ALA A 78 1.60 3.58 5.22
C ALA A 78 1.63 5.12 5.34
N LEU A 79 1.34 5.66 6.53
CA LEU A 79 1.39 7.11 6.80
C LEU A 79 2.81 7.67 6.71
N ARG A 80 3.80 6.99 7.31
CA ARG A 80 5.21 7.39 7.27
C ARG A 80 5.72 7.42 5.83
N GLU A 81 5.54 6.33 5.09
CA GLU A 81 5.99 6.20 3.69
C GLU A 81 5.31 7.24 2.79
N ALA A 82 3.99 7.44 2.93
CA ALA A 82 3.26 8.46 2.19
C ALA A 82 3.80 9.87 2.45
N TYR A 83 4.11 10.19 3.70
CA TYR A 83 4.69 11.48 4.05
C TYR A 83 6.09 11.67 3.46
N GLU A 84 6.96 10.66 3.56
CA GLU A 84 8.34 10.71 3.06
C GLU A 84 8.40 10.87 1.53
N GLU A 85 7.65 10.05 0.78
CA GLU A 85 7.72 10.01 -0.67
C GLU A 85 7.03 11.23 -1.32
N VAL A 86 5.86 11.65 -0.81
CA VAL A 86 5.16 12.82 -1.34
C VAL A 86 5.91 14.12 -1.03
N ARG A 87 6.48 14.24 0.18
CA ARG A 87 7.31 15.41 0.54
C ARG A 87 8.60 15.46 -0.26
N SER A 88 9.26 14.33 -0.46
CA SER A 88 10.48 14.26 -1.27
C SER A 88 10.19 14.65 -2.73
N ALA A 89 9.07 14.19 -3.30
CA ALA A 89 8.61 14.61 -4.63
C ALA A 89 8.41 16.13 -4.71
N SER A 90 7.73 16.75 -3.73
CA SER A 90 7.57 18.22 -3.68
C SER A 90 8.91 18.96 -3.59
N ARG A 91 9.89 18.42 -2.88
CA ARG A 91 11.20 19.04 -2.71
C ARG A 91 12.05 18.95 -3.99
N SER A 92 11.95 17.85 -4.73
CA SER A 92 12.64 17.70 -6.01
C SER A 92 12.20 18.72 -7.06
N LEU A 93 10.94 19.15 -7.03
CA LEU A 93 10.41 20.22 -7.89
C LEU A 93 10.98 21.60 -7.51
N SER A 94 11.30 21.87 -6.24
CA SER A 94 11.85 23.16 -5.80
C SER A 94 13.32 23.40 -6.19
N TYR A 95 14.09 22.34 -6.46
CA TYR A 95 15.50 22.42 -6.85
C TYR A 95 15.71 22.41 -8.38
N ALA A 96 14.64 22.39 -9.17
CA ALA A 96 14.69 22.37 -10.63
C ALA A 96 14.62 23.78 -11.26
N HIS A 97 15.04 24.83 -10.54
CA HIS A 97 15.10 26.22 -11.00
C HIS A 97 16.54 26.71 -11.18
#